data_AF-A0A7L4P7D8-F1
#
_entry.id   AF-A0A7L4P7D8-F1
#
_cell.length_a   1.000
_cell.length_b   1.000
_cell.length_c   1.000
_cell.angle_alpha   90.00
_cell.angle_beta   90.00
_cell.angle_gamma   90.00
#
_symmetry.space_group_name_H-M   'P 1'
#
loop_
_entity.id
_entity.type
_entity.pdbx_description
1 polymer ?
#
loop_
_entity_poly.entity_id
_entity_poly.type
_entity_poly.pdbx_seq_one_letter_code
_entity_poly.pdbx_strand_id
1 'polypeptide(L)' 'MKKKSVYIRLEPEYIQKIDQIAKKEDRSRSYIIRQLIIKSLKK' A
#
# COMPACT_ATOMS: atom_id res chain seq x y z
N MET A 1 -8.55 -16.93 -4.46
CA MET A 1 -8.93 -15.64 -5.09
C MET A 1 -7.79 -15.12 -5.95
N LYS A 2 -8.06 -14.72 -7.20
CA LYS A 2 -7.06 -14.12 -8.10
C LYS A 2 -6.85 -12.65 -7.72
N LYS A 3 -5.60 -12.20 -7.61
CA LYS A 3 -5.29 -10.78 -7.38
C LYS A 3 -5.72 -9.97 -8.62
N LYS A 4 -6.29 -8.79 -8.41
CA LYS A 4 -6.62 -7.83 -9.49
C LYS A 4 -5.68 -6.64 -9.40
N SER A 5 -5.16 -6.21 -10.54
CA SER A 5 -4.42 -4.96 -10.66
C SER A 5 -5.41 -3.81 -10.70
N VAL A 6 -5.13 -2.76 -9.93
CA VAL A 6 -5.94 -1.54 -9.89
C VAL A 6 -5.02 -0.35 -10.06
N TYR A 7 -5.57 0.72 -10.63
CA TYR A 7 -4.91 2.01 -10.70
C TYR A 7 -5.60 2.97 -9.74
N ILE A 8 -4.83 3.67 -8.91
CA ILE A 8 -5.33 4.65 -7.95
C ILE A 8 -4.52 5.93 -8.08
N ARG A 9 -5.16 7.07 -7.87
CA ARG A 9 -4.50 8.37 -7.76
C ARG A 9 -4.38 8.72 -6.28
N LEU A 10 -3.18 9.14 -5.90
CA LEU A 10 -2.86 9.56 -4.53
C LEU A 10 -1.96 10.78 -4.63
N GLU A 11 -2.04 11.64 -3.63
CA GLU A 11 -1.15 12.78 -3.48
C GLU A 11 0.30 12.29 -3.35
N PRO A 12 1.28 13.01 -3.93
CA PRO A 12 2.68 12.58 -3.97
C PRO A 12 3.26 12.27 -2.59
N GLU A 13 2.87 13.04 -1.58
CA GLU A 13 3.33 12.89 -0.19
C GLU A 13 2.96 11.52 0.41
N TYR A 14 1.78 10.98 0.06
CA TYR A 14 1.35 9.67 0.54
C TYR A 14 2.13 8.55 -0.13
N ILE A 15 2.41 8.66 -1.43
CA ILE A 15 3.25 7.70 -2.15
C ILE A 15 4.66 7.68 -1.58
N GLN A 16 5.24 8.85 -1.27
CA GLN A 16 6.55 8.94 -0.65
C GLN A 16 6.61 8.20 0.69
N LYS A 17 5.59 8.37 1.54
CA LYS A 17 5.49 7.64 2.82
C LYS A 17 5.37 6.13 2.61
N ILE A 18 4.53 5.69 1.67
CA ILE A 18 4.37 4.27 1.32
C ILE A 18 5.71 3.68 0.84
N ASP A 19 6.45 4.42 0.01
CA ASP A 19 7.75 4.00 -0.50
C ASP A 19 8.81 3.87 0.60
N GLN A 20 8.83 4.80 1.55
CA GLN A 20 9.72 4.73 2.70
C GLN A 20 9.43 3.50 3.58
N ILE A 21 8.16 3.22 3.85
CA ILE A 21 7.75 2.03 4.63
C ILE A 21 8.11 0.75 3.87
N ALA A 22 7.79 0.70 2.57
CA ALA A 22 8.10 -0.44 1.71
C ALA A 22 9.61 -0.76 1.72
N LYS A 23 10.46 0.26 1.60
CA LYS A 23 11.92 0.11 1.70
C LYS A 23 12.37 -0.37 3.08
N LYS A 24 11.82 0.20 4.15
CA LYS A 24 12.19 -0.16 5.52
C LYS A 24 11.85 -1.60 5.87
N GLU A 25 10.74 -2.12 5.35
CA GLU A 25 10.27 -3.48 5.61
C GLU A 25 10.77 -4.52 4.59
N ASP A 26 11.52 -4.10 3.56
CA ASP A 26 11.90 -4.93 2.41
C ASP A 26 10.68 -5.62 1.76
N ARG A 27 9.63 -4.83 1.53
CA ARG A 27 8.35 -5.28 0.95
C ARG A 27 7.94 -4.44 -0.26
N SER A 28 7.05 -4.99 -1.07
CA SER A 28 6.48 -4.25 -2.19
C SER A 28 5.43 -3.24 -1.74
N ARG A 29 5.27 -2.13 -2.49
CA ARG A 29 4.21 -1.13 -2.26
C ARG A 29 2.82 -1.76 -2.15
N SER A 30 2.51 -2.72 -3.03
CA SER A 30 1.23 -3.43 -3.04
C SER A 30 0.98 -4.20 -1.75
N TYR A 31 2.03 -4.73 -1.11
CA TYR A 31 1.91 -5.38 0.19
C TYR A 31 1.55 -4.36 1.28
N ILE A 32 2.25 -3.22 1.33
CA ILE A 32 1.99 -2.14 2.29
C ILE A 32 0.58 -1.61 2.13
N ILE A 33 0.16 -1.27 0.90
CA ILE A 33 -1.19 -0.79 0.59
C ILE A 33 -2.24 -1.81 1.02
N ARG A 34 -2.02 -3.12 0.78
CA ARG A 34 -2.92 -4.17 1.24
C ARG A 34 -3.06 -4.19 2.76
N GLN A 35 -1.97 -4.02 3.52
CA GLN A 35 -2.04 -4.00 4.98
C GLN A 35 -2.82 -2.79 5.49
N LEU A 36 -2.60 -1.62 4.90
CA LEU A 36 -3.35 -0.40 5.23
C LEU A 36 -4.86 -0.58 4.97
N ILE A 37 -5.22 -1.16 3.82
CA ILE A 37 -6.63 -1.45 3.49
C ILE A 37 -7.23 -2.45 4.48
N ILE A 38 -6.56 -3.57 4.76
CA ILE A 38 -7.06 -4.59 5.70
C ILE A 38 -7.25 -3.99 7.10
N LYS A 39 -6.28 -3.18 7.57
CA LYS A 39 -6.35 -2.52 8.87
C LYS A 39 -7.52 -1.54 8.94
N SER A 40 -7.77 -0.79 7.87
CA SER A 40 -8.91 0.14 7.78
C SER A 40 -10.28 -0.57 7.72
N LEU A 41 -10.34 -1.77 7.13
CA LEU A 41 -11.58 -2.54 7.01
C LEU A 41 -11.92 -3.33 8.28
N LYS A 42 -10.91 -3.75 9.04
CA LYS A 42 -11.06 -4.47 10.32
C LYS A 42 -11.35 -3.53 11.51
N LYS A 43 -12.26 -2.56 11.31
CA LYS A 43 -12.68 -1.63 12.37
C LYS A 43 -13.04 -2.38 13.65
#